data_AF-A0A3N1H359-F1
#
_entry.id   AF-A0A3N1H359-F1
#
_cell.length_a   1.000
_cell.length_b   1.000
_cell.length_c   1.000
_cell.angle_alpha   90.00
_cell.angle_beta   90.00
_cell.angle_gamma   90.00
#
_symmetry.space_group_name_H-M   'P 1'
#
loop_
_entity.id
_entity.type
_entity.pdbx_description
1 polymer ?
#
loop_
_entity_poly.entity_id
_entity_poly.type
_entity_poly.pdbx_seq_one_letter_code
_entity_poly.pdbx_strand_id
1 'polypeptide(L)'
;MIEAFAQVVCTVIQVEAGAHGPSTVFQVRLPSGETTSLNALDVRLNAIGFSAEQNLVYGLDDRGRLVALDRAGRVVGEPTSPSPLLRHATAGVVVDEQLVVRAGPWLRSIDIDPGSPTFGRVVHDAWLWPWEGVTVDDFDVNPDDGLLYGVATHEHGHGVVVTIDPRTGRTEAVPGAGRLPGGSGYGAVTLAPDGALYATNNSKGGRSTLWRVALDGSGVVTEISSRTALHTIDSSGCLTTLPIPTTTTTPPTTTTTTPPTTTTTTPPTTTTTTTPPTTKTTTTIPQTTTTIPQTTTTTTTTTTTTPPPTTTIARTTTTTVPPEPAAPPNIPPPPPENPPPPENPPPENPPPPQPPPPPPPPPADIEVPDRRVETLAPTNNVLRDQRRWGLVAIILILAAGALARQAASRRR
;
A
#
# COMPACT_ATOMS: atom_id res chain seq x y z
N MET A 1 -15.63 -28.17 -1.15
CA MET A 1 -15.35 -27.16 -2.20
C MET A 1 -14.52 -26.09 -1.54
N ILE A 2 -13.24 -25.99 -1.89
CA ILE A 2 -12.40 -24.85 -1.51
C ILE A 2 -12.57 -23.87 -2.66
N GLU A 3 -13.49 -22.92 -2.52
CA GLU A 3 -13.49 -21.76 -3.41
C GLU A 3 -12.17 -21.04 -3.14
N ALA A 4 -11.26 -21.11 -4.11
CA ALA A 4 -10.08 -20.28 -4.12
C ALA A 4 -10.57 -18.84 -4.31
N PHE A 5 -10.80 -18.13 -3.20
CA PHE A 5 -10.98 -16.69 -3.22
C PHE A 5 -9.77 -16.12 -3.95
N ALA A 6 -10.00 -15.59 -5.16
CA ALA A 6 -9.00 -14.82 -5.86
C ALA A 6 -8.56 -13.72 -4.90
N GLN A 7 -7.34 -13.82 -4.38
CA GLN A 7 -6.83 -12.87 -3.41
C GLN A 7 -6.86 -11.49 -4.07
N VAL A 8 -7.60 -10.57 -3.46
CA VAL A 8 -7.66 -9.20 -3.96
C VAL A 8 -6.28 -8.59 -3.74
N VAL A 9 -5.51 -8.45 -4.82
CA VAL A 9 -4.16 -7.93 -4.78
C VAL A 9 -4.21 -6.41 -4.86
N CYS A 10 -3.68 -5.75 -3.85
CA CYS A 10 -3.39 -4.33 -3.91
C CYS A 10 -1.91 -4.12 -4.21
N THR A 11 -1.61 -3.23 -5.15
CA THR A 11 -0.26 -2.75 -5.37
C THR A 11 -0.19 -1.29 -4.93
N VAL A 12 0.85 -0.90 -4.22
CA VAL A 12 1.09 0.50 -3.84
C VAL A 12 2.45 0.99 -4.31
N ILE A 13 2.59 2.30 -4.44
CA ILE A 13 3.89 2.95 -4.49
C ILE A 13 4.30 3.30 -3.06
N GLN A 14 5.53 3.01 -2.71
CA GLN A 14 6.13 3.37 -1.42
C GLN A 14 7.40 4.15 -1.67
N VAL A 15 7.64 5.18 -0.87
CA VAL A 15 8.90 5.93 -0.86
C VAL A 15 9.62 5.68 0.45
N GLU A 16 10.94 5.47 0.36
CA GLU A 16 11.79 5.20 1.51
C GLU A 16 13.01 6.09 1.49
N ALA A 17 13.39 6.65 2.63
CA ALA A 17 14.64 7.39 2.75
C ALA A 17 15.37 7.10 4.07
N GLY A 18 16.69 7.20 4.00
CA GLY A 18 17.56 7.23 5.17
C GLY A 18 17.37 8.49 6.01
N ALA A 19 18.27 8.73 6.96
CA ALA A 19 18.19 9.91 7.85
C ALA A 19 18.18 11.23 7.07
N HIS A 20 19.05 11.38 6.06
CA HIS A 20 19.27 12.64 5.34
C HIS A 20 19.40 12.48 3.81
N GLY A 21 19.00 11.32 3.27
CA GLY A 21 19.13 11.01 1.85
C GLY A 21 17.88 11.31 1.03
N PRO A 22 17.99 11.24 -0.31
CA PRO A 22 16.83 11.23 -1.18
C PRO A 22 16.01 9.95 -1.00
N SER A 23 14.80 9.94 -1.55
CA SER A 23 13.92 8.78 -1.50
C SER A 23 14.24 7.78 -2.62
N THR A 24 14.12 6.49 -2.30
CA THR A 24 14.01 5.39 -3.26
C THR A 24 12.54 4.99 -3.37
N VAL A 25 12.07 4.74 -4.58
CA VAL A 25 10.68 4.37 -4.88
C VAL A 25 10.58 2.86 -5.06
N PHE A 26 9.57 2.27 -4.44
CA PHE A 26 9.26 0.85 -4.49
C PHE A 26 7.81 0.63 -4.90
N GLN A 27 7.57 -0.49 -5.59
CA GLN A 27 6.26 -1.10 -5.70
C GLN A 27 6.14 -2.13 -4.57
N VAL A 28 5.03 -2.12 -3.83
CA VAL A 28 4.74 -3.11 -2.78
C VAL A 28 3.44 -3.83 -3.11
N ARG A 29 3.44 -5.17 -3.00
CA ARG A 29 2.27 -6.02 -3.29
C ARG A 29 1.65 -6.57 -2.01
N LEU A 30 0.41 -6.21 -1.74
CA LEU A 30 -0.39 -6.66 -0.60
C LEU A 30 -1.33 -7.81 -1.04
N PRO A 31 -1.55 -8.84 -0.21
CA PRO A 31 -1.12 -8.98 1.19
C PRO A 31 0.32 -9.47 1.39
N SER A 32 1.05 -9.84 0.34
CA SER A 32 2.33 -10.55 0.45
C SER A 32 3.47 -9.76 1.10
N GLY A 33 3.43 -8.42 1.03
CA GLY A 33 4.54 -7.56 1.41
C GLY A 33 5.75 -7.64 0.48
N GLU A 34 5.62 -8.28 -0.69
CA GLU A 34 6.68 -8.33 -1.71
C GLU A 34 6.99 -6.92 -2.21
N THR A 35 8.27 -6.57 -2.29
CA THR A 35 8.75 -5.26 -2.72
C THR A 35 9.60 -5.36 -3.98
N THR A 36 9.42 -4.41 -4.91
CA THR A 36 10.25 -4.26 -6.10
C THR A 36 10.74 -2.82 -6.18
N SER A 37 12.06 -2.62 -6.25
CA SER A 37 12.60 -1.27 -6.45
C SER A 37 12.28 -0.78 -7.86
N LEU A 38 11.78 0.44 -7.97
CA LEU A 38 11.42 1.05 -9.24
C LEU A 38 12.45 2.10 -9.67
N ASN A 39 12.76 3.05 -8.78
CA ASN A 39 13.57 4.21 -9.11
C ASN A 39 14.23 4.84 -7.87
N ALA A 40 15.25 5.67 -8.08
CA ALA A 40 15.80 6.57 -7.07
C ALA A 40 15.50 8.02 -7.47
N LEU A 41 15.10 8.85 -6.50
CA LEU A 41 14.82 10.27 -6.72
C LEU A 41 16.06 11.10 -6.36
N ASP A 42 16.14 12.33 -6.86
CA ASP A 42 17.15 13.32 -6.44
C ASP A 42 16.69 14.16 -5.24
N VAL A 43 15.45 13.92 -4.78
CA VAL A 43 14.81 14.64 -3.67
C VAL A 43 14.32 13.64 -2.63
N ARG A 44 14.14 14.12 -1.40
CA ARG A 44 13.37 13.40 -0.40
C ARG A 44 11.89 13.68 -0.65
N LEU A 45 11.12 12.64 -0.95
CA LEU A 45 9.68 12.69 -1.15
C LEU A 45 8.96 11.99 0.00
N ASN A 46 7.83 12.55 0.42
CA ASN A 46 6.96 12.07 1.49
C ASN A 46 5.52 12.60 1.30
N ALA A 47 4.61 12.28 2.21
CA ALA A 47 3.20 12.62 2.14
C ALA A 47 2.56 12.28 0.78
N ILE A 48 2.67 11.02 0.35
CA ILE A 48 2.27 10.59 -0.99
C ILE A 48 0.86 10.02 -1.06
N GLY A 49 0.13 10.26 -2.15
CA GLY A 49 -1.20 9.69 -2.39
C GLY A 49 -1.45 9.41 -3.88
N PHE A 50 -2.24 8.38 -4.19
CA PHE A 50 -2.51 7.97 -5.57
C PHE A 50 -3.83 8.57 -6.11
N SER A 51 -3.76 9.34 -7.19
CA SER A 51 -4.93 9.78 -7.95
C SER A 51 -5.25 8.74 -9.02
N ALA A 52 -6.38 8.03 -8.86
CA ALA A 52 -6.84 7.05 -9.83
C ALA A 52 -7.24 7.68 -11.18
N GLU A 53 -7.83 8.88 -11.14
CA GLU A 53 -8.27 9.63 -12.32
C GLU A 53 -7.09 10.06 -13.19
N GLN A 54 -6.04 10.60 -12.58
CA GLN A 54 -4.85 11.07 -13.31
C GLN A 54 -3.82 9.94 -13.50
N ASN A 55 -4.00 8.82 -12.80
CA ASN A 55 -3.08 7.69 -12.77
C ASN A 55 -1.66 8.08 -12.32
N LEU A 56 -1.57 8.98 -11.34
CA LEU A 56 -0.34 9.54 -10.81
C LEU A 56 -0.30 9.44 -9.28
N VAL A 57 0.90 9.33 -8.72
CA VAL A 57 1.14 9.48 -7.28
C VAL A 57 1.65 10.89 -7.02
N TYR A 58 0.93 11.66 -6.23
CA TYR A 58 1.35 12.99 -5.79
C TYR A 58 2.04 12.90 -4.46
N GLY A 59 3.02 13.77 -4.20
CA GLY A 59 3.71 13.86 -2.93
C GLY A 59 4.36 15.21 -2.73
N LEU A 60 4.98 15.41 -1.57
CA LEU A 60 5.68 16.63 -1.20
C LEU A 60 7.16 16.37 -0.94
N ASP A 61 8.01 17.22 -1.50
CA ASP A 61 9.43 17.20 -1.18
C ASP A 61 9.78 17.96 0.10
N ASP A 62 11.05 17.92 0.50
CA ASP A 62 11.56 18.60 1.69
C ASP A 62 11.37 20.13 1.70
N ARG A 63 11.18 20.74 0.52
CA ARG A 63 10.92 22.17 0.34
C ARG A 63 9.42 22.49 0.30
N GLY A 64 8.55 21.47 0.36
CA GLY A 64 7.10 21.61 0.24
C GLY A 64 6.65 21.89 -1.19
N ARG A 65 7.38 21.39 -2.20
CA ARG A 65 6.94 21.38 -3.61
C ARG A 65 6.09 20.14 -3.86
N LEU A 66 5.01 20.30 -4.60
CA LEU A 66 4.21 19.18 -5.11
C LEU A 66 4.98 18.49 -6.24
N VAL A 67 5.15 17.18 -6.12
CA VAL A 67 5.83 16.32 -7.09
C VAL A 67 4.85 15.22 -7.50
N ALA A 68 4.76 14.95 -8.80
CA ALA A 68 3.98 13.83 -9.32
C ALA A 68 4.92 12.72 -9.81
N LEU A 69 4.56 11.47 -9.53
CA LEU A 69 5.21 10.26 -10.01
C LEU A 69 4.25 9.48 -10.89
N ASP A 70 4.77 8.85 -11.94
CA ASP A 70 4.04 7.79 -12.65
C ASP A 70 4.12 6.44 -11.90
N ARG A 71 3.43 5.42 -12.41
CA ARG A 71 3.46 4.06 -11.83
C ARG A 71 4.84 3.40 -11.83
N ALA A 72 5.78 3.88 -12.65
CA ALA A 72 7.15 3.40 -12.68
C ALA A 72 8.04 4.17 -11.68
N GLY A 73 7.46 5.03 -10.84
CA GLY A 73 8.20 5.82 -9.85
C GLY A 73 9.05 6.93 -10.46
N ARG A 74 8.75 7.36 -11.69
CA ARG A 74 9.47 8.46 -12.35
C ARG A 74 8.73 9.77 -12.12
N VAL A 75 9.47 10.83 -11.84
CA VAL A 75 8.90 12.18 -11.74
C VAL A 75 8.33 12.59 -13.09
N VAL A 76 7.09 13.07 -13.08
CA VAL A 76 6.41 13.61 -14.27
C VAL A 76 6.05 15.08 -14.05
N GLY A 77 6.22 15.88 -15.11
CA GLY A 77 6.01 17.32 -15.05
C GLY A 77 7.08 18.06 -14.23
N GLU A 78 6.89 19.36 -14.08
CA GLU A 78 7.73 20.21 -13.24
C GLU A 78 7.14 20.30 -11.82
N PRO A 79 7.94 20.09 -10.76
CA PRO A 79 7.48 20.33 -9.40
C PRO A 79 7.01 21.77 -9.20
N THR A 80 6.01 21.96 -8.34
CA THR A 80 5.46 23.31 -8.09
C THR A 80 6.47 24.21 -7.36
N SER A 81 6.10 25.49 -7.23
CA SER A 81 6.88 26.42 -6.41
C SER A 81 6.88 26.01 -4.93
N PRO A 82 7.99 26.15 -4.20
CA PRO A 82 8.06 25.78 -2.79
C PRO A 82 7.01 26.48 -1.93
N SER A 83 6.32 25.71 -1.07
CA SER A 83 5.38 26.23 -0.08
C SER A 83 5.90 25.99 1.34
N PRO A 84 6.21 27.04 2.12
CA PRO A 84 6.61 26.89 3.52
C PRO A 84 5.58 26.17 4.39
N LEU A 85 4.29 26.28 4.06
CA LEU A 85 3.18 25.65 4.80
C LEU A 85 3.17 24.12 4.65
N LEU A 86 3.76 23.62 3.58
CA LEU A 86 3.79 22.19 3.21
C LEU A 86 5.12 21.52 3.57
N ARG A 87 6.06 22.27 4.16
CA ARG A 87 7.32 21.70 4.64
C ARG A 87 7.05 20.71 5.76
N HIS A 88 7.81 19.63 5.77
CA HIS A 88 7.71 18.57 6.77
C HIS A 88 6.35 17.86 6.79
N ALA A 89 5.65 17.81 5.64
CA ALA A 89 4.50 16.93 5.53
C ALA A 89 4.93 15.47 5.73
N THR A 90 4.18 14.73 6.57
CA THR A 90 4.55 13.37 6.97
C THR A 90 3.68 12.29 6.35
N ALA A 91 2.40 12.60 6.14
CA ALA A 91 1.34 11.70 5.67
C ALA A 91 0.65 12.30 4.45
N GLY A 92 0.17 11.48 3.53
CA GLY A 92 -0.57 11.94 2.36
C GLY A 92 -1.58 10.93 1.84
N VAL A 93 -2.66 11.43 1.26
CA VAL A 93 -3.65 10.62 0.54
C VAL A 93 -4.36 11.49 -0.47
N VAL A 94 -4.82 10.92 -1.58
CA VAL A 94 -5.67 11.64 -2.53
C VAL A 94 -7.13 11.34 -2.21
N VAL A 95 -7.91 12.39 -1.97
CA VAL A 95 -9.38 12.34 -1.85
C VAL A 95 -9.94 13.24 -2.94
N ASP A 96 -10.74 12.67 -3.83
CA ASP A 96 -11.20 13.34 -5.05
C ASP A 96 -9.98 13.87 -5.88
N GLU A 97 -9.94 15.16 -6.17
CA GLU A 97 -8.83 15.84 -6.86
C GLU A 97 -7.97 16.66 -5.88
N GLN A 98 -7.86 16.22 -4.63
CA GLN A 98 -7.05 16.89 -3.62
C GLN A 98 -6.08 15.93 -2.95
N LEU A 99 -4.80 16.31 -2.87
CA LEU A 99 -3.84 15.66 -1.99
C LEU A 99 -4.03 16.21 -0.58
N VAL A 100 -4.61 15.40 0.31
CA VAL A 100 -4.76 15.69 1.73
C VAL A 100 -3.49 15.24 2.46
N VAL A 101 -2.80 16.17 3.12
CA VAL A 101 -1.53 15.91 3.80
C VAL A 101 -1.56 16.31 5.26
N ARG A 102 -0.82 15.60 6.11
CA ARG A 102 -0.49 16.09 7.46
C ARG A 102 0.78 16.91 7.42
N ALA A 103 0.70 18.17 7.84
CA ALA A 103 1.85 19.03 8.07
C ALA A 103 1.82 19.57 9.52
N GLY A 104 2.52 18.86 10.42
CA GLY A 104 2.48 19.15 11.85
C GLY A 104 1.11 18.83 12.47
N PRO A 105 0.43 19.79 13.12
CA PRO A 105 -0.91 19.59 13.69
C PRO A 105 -2.06 19.87 12.71
N TRP A 106 -1.75 20.13 11.44
CA TRP A 106 -2.73 20.48 10.41
C TRP A 106 -2.89 19.34 9.40
N LEU A 107 -4.13 19.06 9.03
CA LEU A 107 -4.47 18.50 7.73
C LEU A 107 -4.62 19.63 6.73
N ARG A 108 -4.04 19.48 5.55
CA ARG A 108 -4.10 20.45 4.46
C ARG A 108 -4.50 19.74 3.20
N SER A 109 -5.50 20.25 2.49
CA SER A 109 -5.89 19.72 1.18
C SER A 109 -5.29 20.60 0.09
N ILE A 110 -4.55 19.99 -0.82
CA ILE A 110 -3.84 20.64 -1.91
C ILE A 110 -4.55 20.27 -3.20
N ASP A 111 -4.93 21.27 -3.99
CA ASP A 111 -5.52 21.06 -5.29
C ASP A 111 -4.50 20.41 -6.25
N ILE A 112 -4.88 19.28 -6.85
CA ILE A 112 -4.04 18.53 -7.81
C ILE A 112 -4.67 18.46 -9.21
N ASP A 113 -5.75 19.20 -9.49
CA ASP A 113 -6.29 19.32 -10.85
C ASP A 113 -5.35 20.22 -11.69
N PRO A 114 -4.69 19.69 -12.73
CA PRO A 114 -3.78 20.48 -13.57
C PRO A 114 -4.49 21.58 -14.38
N GLY A 115 -5.82 21.49 -14.56
CA GLY A 115 -6.65 22.51 -15.18
C GLY A 115 -7.05 23.65 -14.24
N SER A 116 -6.87 23.48 -12.93
CA SER A 116 -7.31 24.44 -11.94
C SER A 116 -6.35 25.62 -11.77
N PRO A 117 -6.86 26.87 -11.62
CA PRO A 117 -6.02 28.02 -11.29
C PRO A 117 -5.39 27.93 -9.89
N THR A 118 -5.84 26.99 -9.05
CA THR A 118 -5.29 26.73 -7.72
C THR A 118 -4.40 25.50 -7.65
N PHE A 119 -4.03 24.88 -8.78
CA PHE A 119 -3.11 23.74 -8.82
C PHE A 119 -1.86 23.95 -7.93
N GLY A 120 -1.62 22.99 -7.04
CA GLY A 120 -0.51 23.01 -6.08
C GLY A 120 -0.68 23.96 -4.90
N ARG A 121 -1.85 24.60 -4.74
CA ARG A 121 -2.16 25.47 -3.59
C ARG A 121 -3.00 24.72 -2.56
N VAL A 122 -2.81 25.11 -1.30
CA VAL A 122 -3.68 24.68 -0.21
C VAL A 122 -5.06 25.33 -0.39
N VAL A 123 -6.10 24.51 -0.48
CA VAL A 123 -7.50 24.94 -0.65
C VAL A 123 -8.36 24.68 0.59
N HIS A 124 -7.91 23.81 1.49
CA HIS A 124 -8.57 23.54 2.77
C HIS A 124 -7.53 23.26 3.87
N ASP A 125 -7.84 23.69 5.09
CA ASP A 125 -7.04 23.44 6.29
C ASP A 125 -7.97 22.94 7.42
N ALA A 126 -7.54 21.90 8.14
CA ALA A 126 -8.22 21.42 9.33
C ALA A 126 -7.20 21.14 10.44
N TRP A 127 -7.54 21.49 11.69
CA TRP A 127 -6.69 21.19 12.83
C TRP A 127 -6.94 19.75 13.30
N LEU A 128 -5.89 18.97 13.58
CA LEU A 128 -6.02 17.62 14.12
C LEU A 128 -6.40 17.67 15.60
N TRP A 129 -7.53 17.04 15.95
CA TRP A 129 -7.99 16.95 17.34
C TRP A 129 -8.78 15.64 17.56
N PRO A 130 -8.79 15.06 18.77
CA PRO A 130 -7.91 15.40 19.89
C PRO A 130 -6.44 15.14 19.53
N TRP A 131 -5.53 15.42 20.47
CA TRP A 131 -4.08 15.46 20.23
C TRP A 131 -3.50 14.16 19.64
N GLU A 132 -4.20 13.04 19.79
CA GLU A 132 -3.90 11.74 19.20
C GLU A 132 -3.75 11.82 17.66
N GLY A 133 -4.54 12.64 16.98
CA GLY A 133 -4.40 12.83 15.52
C GLY A 133 -3.02 13.38 15.13
N VAL A 134 -2.40 14.16 16.02
CA VAL A 134 -1.06 14.73 15.79
C VAL A 134 0.04 13.68 15.88
N THR A 135 -0.23 12.46 16.36
CA THR A 135 0.77 11.37 16.43
C THR A 135 0.61 10.32 15.34
N VAL A 136 -0.31 10.55 14.39
CA VAL A 136 -0.48 9.75 13.19
C VAL A 136 0.60 10.16 12.18
N ASP A 137 1.48 9.22 11.85
CA ASP A 137 2.59 9.50 10.93
C ASP A 137 2.19 9.35 9.46
N ASP A 138 1.26 8.44 9.17
CA ASP A 138 0.65 8.25 7.85
C ASP A 138 -0.80 7.72 7.93
N PHE A 139 -1.57 7.88 6.85
CA PHE A 139 -2.96 7.46 6.72
C PHE A 139 -3.36 7.16 5.27
N ASP A 140 -4.43 6.39 5.08
CA ASP A 140 -5.07 6.18 3.78
C ASP A 140 -6.59 6.42 3.88
N VAL A 141 -7.28 6.60 2.77
CA VAL A 141 -8.72 6.88 2.75
C VAL A 141 -9.51 5.58 2.65
N ASN A 142 -10.55 5.45 3.46
CA ASN A 142 -11.57 4.43 3.26
C ASN A 142 -12.62 4.95 2.27
N PRO A 143 -12.74 4.39 1.05
CA PRO A 143 -13.71 4.86 0.07
C PRO A 143 -15.16 4.65 0.51
N ASP A 144 -15.43 3.75 1.47
CA ASP A 144 -16.79 3.43 1.89
C ASP A 144 -17.41 4.51 2.80
N ASP A 145 -16.59 5.18 3.63
CA ASP A 145 -17.05 6.20 4.59
C ASP A 145 -16.38 7.58 4.41
N GLY A 146 -15.34 7.68 3.57
CA GLY A 146 -14.59 8.90 3.31
C GLY A 146 -13.70 9.37 4.46
N LEU A 147 -13.49 8.54 5.49
CA LEU A 147 -12.58 8.84 6.60
C LEU A 147 -11.16 8.39 6.26
N LEU A 148 -10.19 9.05 6.87
CA LEU A 148 -8.78 8.65 6.79
C LEU A 148 -8.49 7.65 7.90
N TYR A 149 -7.86 6.54 7.60
CA TYR A 149 -7.43 5.52 8.56
C TYR A 149 -5.92 5.57 8.72
N GLY A 150 -5.47 5.74 9.95
CA GLY A 150 -4.05 5.80 10.29
C GLY A 150 -3.74 5.09 11.60
N VAL A 151 -2.48 5.16 12.03
CA VAL A 151 -2.06 4.60 13.33
C VAL A 151 -1.47 5.71 14.19
N ALA A 152 -2.19 6.06 15.26
CA ALA A 152 -1.68 6.95 16.30
C ALA A 152 -0.63 6.21 17.14
N THR A 153 0.50 6.86 17.36
CA THR A 153 1.58 6.34 18.21
C THR A 153 1.63 7.07 19.55
N HIS A 154 2.03 6.35 20.59
CA HIS A 154 2.27 6.91 21.92
C HIS A 154 3.70 6.59 22.33
N GLU A 155 4.35 7.52 23.04
CA GLU A 155 5.73 7.36 23.49
C GLU A 155 5.93 6.05 24.29
N HIS A 156 4.94 5.72 25.11
CA HIS A 156 4.89 4.51 25.89
C HIS A 156 3.55 3.84 25.63
N GLY A 157 3.52 2.86 24.74
CA GLY A 157 2.29 2.12 24.49
C GLY A 157 2.26 1.41 23.15
N HIS A 158 1.07 0.89 22.87
CA HIS A 158 0.73 0.26 21.61
C HIS A 158 0.35 1.31 20.58
N GLY A 159 0.55 1.01 19.30
CA GLY A 159 -0.10 1.76 18.22
C GLY A 159 -1.60 1.52 18.28
N VAL A 160 -2.38 2.58 18.04
CA VAL A 160 -3.84 2.54 18.02
C VAL A 160 -4.31 2.95 16.64
N VAL A 161 -5.13 2.12 16.00
CA VAL A 161 -5.76 2.50 14.74
C VAL A 161 -6.81 3.56 15.01
N VAL A 162 -6.77 4.63 14.24
CA VAL A 162 -7.68 5.76 14.35
C VAL A 162 -8.29 6.10 12.99
N THR A 163 -9.51 6.64 13.01
CA THR A 163 -10.07 7.41 11.90
C THR A 163 -9.77 8.88 12.07
N ILE A 164 -9.70 9.62 10.97
CA ILE A 164 -9.62 11.08 10.93
C ILE A 164 -10.62 11.60 9.89
N ASP A 165 -11.49 12.51 10.28
CA ASP A 165 -12.34 13.24 9.34
C ASP A 165 -11.49 14.27 8.59
N PRO A 166 -11.31 14.14 7.25
CA PRO A 166 -10.44 15.05 6.49
C PRO A 166 -10.94 16.50 6.47
N ARG A 167 -12.23 16.74 6.73
CA ARG A 167 -12.82 18.08 6.74
C ARG A 167 -12.63 18.78 8.08
N THR A 168 -12.77 18.05 9.18
CA THR A 168 -12.77 18.63 10.54
C THR A 168 -11.50 18.35 11.33
N GLY A 169 -10.68 17.41 10.89
CA GLY A 169 -9.49 16.90 11.59
C GLY A 169 -9.83 16.09 12.85
N ARG A 170 -11.10 15.76 13.07
CA ARG A 170 -11.55 14.97 14.22
C ARG A 170 -11.01 13.55 14.12
N THR A 171 -10.33 13.10 15.16
CA THR A 171 -9.70 11.78 15.26
C THR A 171 -10.44 10.90 16.27
N GLU A 172 -10.70 9.64 15.92
CA GLU A 172 -11.35 8.68 16.81
C GLU A 172 -10.68 7.31 16.74
N ALA A 173 -10.59 6.59 17.85
CA ALA A 173 -10.07 5.22 17.82
C ALA A 173 -11.04 4.28 17.11
N VAL A 174 -10.53 3.39 16.25
CA VAL A 174 -11.34 2.36 15.58
C VAL A 174 -11.63 1.22 16.55
N PRO A 175 -12.90 0.99 16.94
CA PRO A 175 -13.24 -0.09 17.85
C PRO A 175 -12.88 -1.45 17.24
N GLY A 176 -12.21 -2.30 18.02
CA GLY A 176 -11.93 -3.69 17.61
C GLY A 176 -10.83 -3.85 16.56
N ALA A 177 -10.06 -2.82 16.20
CA ALA A 177 -8.90 -2.95 15.30
C ALA A 177 -7.66 -3.61 15.95
N GLY A 178 -7.74 -4.03 17.21
CA GLY A 178 -6.62 -4.67 17.92
C GLY A 178 -5.54 -3.66 18.36
N ARG A 179 -4.41 -4.18 18.85
CA ARG A 179 -3.29 -3.35 19.33
C ARG A 179 -2.06 -3.63 18.50
N LEU A 180 -1.56 -2.60 17.82
CA LEU A 180 -0.28 -2.67 17.12
C LEU A 180 0.87 -2.52 18.14
N PRO A 181 2.04 -3.10 17.88
CA PRO A 181 3.19 -2.85 18.74
C PRO A 181 3.56 -1.35 18.83
N GLY A 182 4.19 -0.95 19.92
CA GLY A 182 4.81 0.38 20.00
C GLY A 182 5.95 0.54 19.00
N GLY A 183 6.38 1.78 18.75
CA GLY A 183 7.49 2.08 17.86
C GLY A 183 7.71 3.57 17.66
N SER A 184 8.63 3.88 16.76
CA SER A 184 9.00 5.27 16.43
C SER A 184 7.98 6.01 15.56
N GLY A 185 7.03 5.27 14.97
CA GLY A 185 6.08 5.77 13.99
C GLY A 185 5.55 4.66 13.07
N TYR A 186 4.36 4.83 12.53
CA TYR A 186 3.84 4.02 11.43
C TYR A 186 3.81 4.89 10.17
N GLY A 187 4.91 4.87 9.44
CA GLY A 187 5.15 5.84 8.37
C GLY A 187 4.48 5.50 7.05
N ALA A 188 4.09 4.24 6.82
CA ALA A 188 3.36 3.85 5.62
C ALA A 188 2.07 3.13 6.03
N VAL A 189 0.93 3.66 5.59
CA VAL A 189 -0.40 3.11 5.80
C VAL A 189 -1.15 2.98 4.47
N THR A 190 -1.77 1.83 4.24
CA THR A 190 -2.63 1.59 3.07
C THR A 190 -3.87 0.82 3.50
N LEU A 191 -5.03 1.24 3.04
CA LEU A 191 -6.26 0.45 3.12
C LEU A 191 -6.41 -0.38 1.85
N ALA A 192 -6.34 -1.70 1.97
CA ALA A 192 -6.48 -2.58 0.83
C ALA A 192 -7.95 -2.97 0.57
N PRO A 193 -8.32 -3.40 -0.65
CA PRO A 193 -9.71 -3.73 -0.97
C PRO A 193 -10.23 -5.00 -0.27
N ASP A 194 -9.38 -5.73 0.46
CA ASP A 194 -9.81 -6.79 1.37
C ASP A 194 -10.33 -6.25 2.72
N GLY A 195 -10.42 -4.92 2.87
CA GLY A 195 -10.92 -4.23 4.06
C GLY A 195 -9.91 -4.19 5.21
N ALA A 196 -8.66 -4.59 4.99
CA ALA A 196 -7.62 -4.54 6.01
C ALA A 196 -6.71 -3.32 5.86
N LEU A 197 -6.25 -2.81 6.99
CA LEU A 197 -5.23 -1.78 7.06
C LEU A 197 -3.85 -2.43 7.07
N TYR A 198 -2.98 -1.98 6.18
CA TYR A 198 -1.58 -2.40 6.11
C TYR A 198 -0.73 -1.25 6.62
N ALA A 199 -0.03 -1.46 7.73
CA ALA A 199 0.72 -0.42 8.40
C ALA A 199 2.17 -0.84 8.66
N THR A 200 3.12 -0.05 8.19
CA THR A 200 4.55 -0.30 8.40
C THR A 200 5.09 0.56 9.54
N ASN A 201 5.54 -0.10 10.61
CA ASN A 201 6.27 0.55 11.68
C ASN A 201 7.68 0.89 11.19
N ASN A 202 8.11 2.16 11.27
CA ASN A 202 9.39 2.61 10.71
C ASN A 202 10.59 1.97 11.42
N SER A 203 10.52 1.89 12.75
CA SER A 203 11.58 1.28 13.54
C SER A 203 11.04 0.78 14.88
N LYS A 204 11.05 -0.55 15.01
CA LYS A 204 10.82 -1.30 16.24
C LYS A 204 11.96 -2.31 16.40
N GLY A 205 12.79 -2.13 17.44
CA GLY A 205 13.95 -3.01 17.67
C GLY A 205 14.95 -3.01 16.51
N GLY A 206 15.11 -1.89 15.80
CA GLY A 206 16.01 -1.77 14.65
C GLY A 206 15.44 -2.35 13.35
N ARG A 207 14.15 -2.66 13.29
CA ARG A 207 13.47 -3.21 12.12
C ARG A 207 12.27 -2.38 11.70
N SER A 208 12.04 -2.27 10.39
CA SER A 208 10.76 -1.84 9.84
C SER A 208 9.89 -3.06 9.62
N THR A 209 8.66 -3.05 10.14
CA THR A 209 7.78 -4.23 10.09
C THR A 209 6.41 -3.84 9.54
N LEU A 210 5.99 -4.54 8.49
CA LEU A 210 4.66 -4.43 7.88
C LEU A 210 3.67 -5.32 8.64
N TRP A 211 2.58 -4.72 9.08
CA TRP A 211 1.48 -5.38 9.78
C TRP A 211 0.21 -5.31 8.95
N ARG A 212 -0.57 -6.38 8.95
CA ARG A 212 -1.97 -6.39 8.50
C ARG A 212 -2.88 -6.31 9.72
N VAL A 213 -3.83 -5.39 9.69
CA VAL A 213 -4.84 -5.17 10.73
C VAL A 213 -6.21 -5.42 10.15
N ALA A 214 -6.95 -6.37 10.72
CA ALA A 214 -8.35 -6.57 10.37
C ALA A 214 -9.21 -5.45 10.97
N LEU A 215 -10.04 -4.79 10.14
CA LEU A 215 -10.96 -3.74 10.56
C LEU A 215 -12.40 -4.26 10.78
N ASP A 216 -12.59 -5.59 10.79
CA ASP A 216 -13.85 -6.29 11.00
C ASP A 216 -14.26 -6.40 12.49
N GLY A 217 -13.52 -5.74 13.38
CA GLY A 217 -13.72 -5.78 14.83
C GLY A 217 -13.13 -7.01 15.54
N SER A 218 -12.49 -7.92 14.82
CA SER A 218 -11.88 -9.14 15.39
C SER A 218 -10.63 -8.87 16.24
N GLY A 219 -10.00 -7.71 16.07
CA GLY A 219 -8.76 -7.34 16.74
C GLY A 219 -7.52 -8.06 16.21
N VAL A 220 -7.62 -8.76 15.08
CA VAL A 220 -6.52 -9.54 14.51
C VAL A 220 -5.48 -8.60 13.89
N VAL A 221 -4.25 -8.71 14.39
CA VAL A 221 -3.06 -8.02 13.88
C VAL A 221 -2.01 -9.08 13.53
N THR A 222 -1.53 -9.10 12.29
CA THR A 222 -0.59 -10.11 11.78
C THR A 222 0.64 -9.44 11.21
N GLU A 223 1.83 -9.91 11.60
CA GLU A 223 3.08 -9.52 10.95
C GLU A 223 3.16 -10.14 9.57
N ILE A 224 3.40 -9.34 8.53
CA ILE A 224 3.53 -9.80 7.15
C ILE A 224 5.01 -9.93 6.77
N SER A 225 5.78 -8.88 7.01
CA SER A 225 7.20 -8.85 6.67
C SER A 225 7.98 -7.91 7.58
N SER A 226 9.29 -8.13 7.69
CA SER A 226 10.16 -7.27 8.49
C SER A 226 11.55 -7.16 7.88
N ARG A 227 12.08 -5.94 7.82
CA ARG A 227 13.37 -5.58 7.20
C ARG A 227 14.18 -4.63 8.07
N THR A 228 15.39 -4.28 7.65
CA THR A 228 16.21 -3.26 8.33
C THR A 228 15.43 -1.97 8.51
N ALA A 229 15.57 -1.33 9.66
CA ALA A 229 14.89 -0.07 9.94
C ALA A 229 15.21 1.01 8.89
N LEU A 230 14.16 1.76 8.55
CA LEU A 230 14.19 2.93 7.69
C LEU A 230 13.77 4.14 8.51
N HIS A 231 14.27 5.32 8.12
CA HIS A 231 13.98 6.55 8.85
C HIS A 231 12.65 7.15 8.45
N THR A 232 12.38 7.20 7.15
CA THR A 232 11.07 7.56 6.62
C THR A 232 10.66 6.51 5.60
N ILE A 233 9.44 6.06 5.75
CA ILE A 233 8.68 5.22 4.83
C ILE A 233 7.36 5.95 4.69
N ASP A 234 6.78 5.93 3.51
CA ASP A 234 5.46 6.49 3.21
C ASP A 234 4.87 5.78 2.00
N SER A 235 3.56 5.58 1.98
CA SER A 235 2.88 4.75 0.97
C SER A 235 1.68 5.46 0.38
N SER A 236 1.50 5.29 -0.93
CA SER A 236 0.26 5.67 -1.57
C SER A 236 -0.87 4.72 -1.16
N GLY A 237 -2.11 5.13 -1.41
CA GLY A 237 -3.24 4.20 -1.50
C GLY A 237 -3.07 3.17 -2.63
N CYS A 238 -4.01 2.21 -2.68
CA CYS A 238 -3.99 1.14 -3.68
C CYS A 238 -4.07 1.68 -5.11
N LEU A 239 -3.10 1.26 -5.93
CA LEU A 239 -3.12 1.47 -7.37
C LEU A 239 -4.26 0.65 -7.96
N THR A 240 -5.34 1.31 -8.38
CA THR A 240 -6.42 0.67 -9.13
C THR A 240 -5.80 -0.07 -10.32
N THR A 241 -6.10 -1.35 -10.51
CA THR A 241 -5.76 -2.02 -11.76
C THR A 241 -6.45 -1.27 -12.88
N LEU A 242 -5.67 -0.74 -13.83
CA LEU A 242 -6.27 -0.17 -15.04
C LEU A 242 -7.16 -1.26 -15.62
N PRO A 243 -8.44 -0.97 -15.93
CA PRO A 243 -9.28 -1.94 -16.60
C PRO A 243 -8.50 -2.36 -17.85
N ILE A 244 -8.17 -3.65 -17.94
CA ILE A 244 -7.56 -4.19 -19.15
C ILE A 244 -8.55 -3.81 -20.24
N PRO A 245 -8.16 -3.01 -21.25
CA PRO A 245 -9.09 -2.63 -22.29
C PRO A 245 -9.65 -3.94 -22.82
N THR A 246 -10.95 -4.15 -22.61
CA THR A 246 -11.64 -5.30 -23.16
C THR A 246 -11.47 -5.10 -24.65
N THR A 247 -10.53 -5.84 -25.23
CA THR A 247 -10.43 -5.99 -26.66
C THR A 247 -11.75 -6.64 -27.03
N THR A 248 -12.72 -5.78 -27.33
CA THR A 248 -13.93 -6.17 -28.01
C THR A 248 -13.40 -6.64 -29.34
N THR A 249 -13.08 -7.93 -29.39
CA THR A 249 -12.89 -8.64 -30.63
C THR A 249 -14.23 -8.50 -31.30
N THR A 250 -14.38 -7.47 -32.12
CA THR A 250 -15.47 -7.39 -33.07
C THR A 250 -15.47 -8.75 -33.73
N PRO A 251 -16.55 -9.56 -33.59
CA PRO A 251 -16.58 -10.89 -34.18
C PRO A 251 -16.14 -10.74 -35.62
N PRO A 252 -15.14 -11.51 -36.08
CA PRO A 252 -14.47 -11.26 -37.34
C PRO A 252 -15.53 -11.12 -38.42
N THR A 253 -15.68 -9.90 -38.94
CA THR A 253 -16.52 -9.67 -40.11
C THR A 253 -15.93 -10.55 -41.19
N THR A 254 -16.65 -11.60 -41.56
CA THR A 254 -16.24 -12.57 -42.57
C THR A 254 -16.32 -11.86 -43.91
N THR A 255 -15.29 -11.09 -44.22
CA THR A 255 -15.12 -10.54 -45.56
C THR A 255 -14.68 -11.72 -46.41
N THR A 256 -15.61 -12.25 -47.21
CA THR A 256 -15.33 -13.25 -48.24
C THR A 256 -14.41 -12.62 -49.28
N THR A 257 -13.11 -12.69 -49.05
CA THR A 257 -12.09 -12.27 -50.04
C THR A 257 -11.87 -13.41 -51.01
N THR A 258 -12.08 -13.12 -52.30
CA THR A 258 -11.78 -14.01 -53.42
C THR A 258 -10.30 -14.45 -53.36
N PRO A 259 -9.99 -15.74 -53.58
CA PRO A 259 -8.63 -16.26 -53.41
C PRO A 259 -7.63 -15.55 -54.33
N PRO A 260 -6.54 -14.97 -53.78
CA PRO A 260 -5.47 -14.43 -54.60
C PRO A 260 -4.65 -15.56 -55.20
N THR A 261 -4.42 -15.47 -56.52
CA THR A 261 -3.55 -16.36 -57.29
C THR A 261 -2.12 -16.27 -56.77
N THR A 262 -1.58 -17.37 -56.25
CA THR A 262 -0.20 -17.48 -55.80
C THR A 262 0.76 -17.69 -56.97
N THR A 263 1.76 -16.83 -57.09
CA THR A 263 2.96 -17.09 -57.90
C THR A 263 4.05 -17.62 -56.98
N THR A 264 4.38 -18.90 -57.15
CA THR A 264 5.46 -19.59 -56.44
C THR A 264 6.82 -19.14 -56.97
N THR A 265 7.68 -18.65 -56.07
CA THR A 265 9.11 -18.44 -56.37
C THR A 265 9.95 -19.04 -55.24
N THR A 266 10.62 -20.15 -55.54
CA THR A 266 11.70 -20.78 -54.73
C THR A 266 13.01 -20.06 -55.08
N PRO A 267 13.87 -19.60 -54.15
CA PRO A 267 15.01 -20.40 -53.64
C PRO A 267 15.65 -19.82 -52.32
N PRO A 268 16.91 -20.12 -51.91
CA PRO A 268 17.74 -21.33 -52.01
C PRO A 268 18.07 -21.94 -50.63
N THR A 269 18.46 -23.21 -50.66
CA THR A 269 18.92 -24.01 -49.52
C THR A 269 20.34 -23.61 -49.09
N THR A 270 20.53 -23.28 -47.80
CA THR A 270 21.86 -23.13 -47.19
C THR A 270 22.12 -24.27 -46.21
N THR A 271 23.14 -25.07 -46.51
CA THR A 271 23.66 -26.16 -45.70
C THR A 271 24.74 -25.61 -44.76
N THR A 272 24.53 -25.71 -43.44
CA THR A 272 25.56 -25.39 -42.45
C THR A 272 25.89 -26.64 -41.64
N THR A 273 27.10 -27.15 -41.87
CA THR A 273 27.74 -28.23 -41.12
C THR A 273 28.49 -27.64 -39.93
N THR A 274 28.15 -28.04 -38.70
CA THR A 274 28.98 -27.76 -37.52
C THR A 274 29.07 -28.96 -36.58
N THR A 275 30.28 -29.11 -36.07
CA THR A 275 30.99 -30.24 -35.46
C THR A 275 30.47 -30.63 -34.06
N PRO A 276 30.52 -31.91 -33.66
CA PRO A 276 30.05 -32.35 -32.34
C PRO A 276 31.00 -31.97 -31.21
N PRO A 277 30.51 -31.44 -30.06
CA PRO A 277 31.32 -31.28 -28.86
C PRO A 277 31.35 -32.57 -28.02
N THR A 278 32.55 -32.99 -27.64
CA THR A 278 32.83 -34.07 -26.68
C THR A 278 32.38 -33.69 -25.26
N THR A 279 31.48 -34.50 -24.70
CA THR A 279 30.99 -34.42 -23.31
C THR A 279 31.95 -35.12 -22.35
N LYS A 280 32.40 -34.42 -21.30
CA LYS A 280 32.98 -35.05 -20.09
C LYS A 280 31.94 -35.04 -18.98
N THR A 281 31.51 -36.23 -18.58
CA THR A 281 30.55 -36.45 -17.48
C THR A 281 31.32 -36.55 -16.17
N THR A 282 31.07 -35.62 -15.25
CA THR A 282 31.46 -35.73 -13.83
C THR A 282 30.20 -36.01 -13.03
N THR A 283 30.09 -37.24 -12.53
CA THR A 283 28.99 -37.71 -11.68
C THR A 283 29.23 -37.28 -10.24
N THR A 284 28.42 -36.36 -9.72
CA THR A 284 28.40 -36.02 -8.29
C THR A 284 27.14 -36.62 -7.67
N ILE A 285 27.33 -37.49 -6.69
CA ILE A 285 26.29 -38.23 -5.97
C ILE A 285 25.63 -37.29 -4.95
N PRO A 286 24.30 -37.10 -4.95
CA PRO A 286 23.63 -36.33 -3.90
C PRO A 286 23.51 -37.16 -2.62
N GLN A 287 24.05 -36.64 -1.51
CA GLN A 287 23.79 -37.15 -0.16
C GLN A 287 22.33 -36.87 0.22
N THR A 288 21.61 -37.93 0.57
CA THR A 288 20.24 -37.88 1.09
C THR A 288 20.30 -37.63 2.60
N THR A 289 19.82 -36.49 3.06
CA THR A 289 19.60 -36.23 4.50
C THR A 289 18.14 -36.52 4.82
N THR A 290 17.91 -37.63 5.51
CA THR A 290 16.58 -38.05 6.00
C THR A 290 16.25 -37.28 7.27
N THR A 291 15.30 -36.36 7.20
CA THR A 291 14.73 -35.66 8.36
C THR A 291 13.48 -36.40 8.83
N ILE A 292 13.51 -36.87 10.09
CA ILE A 292 12.43 -37.60 10.75
C ILE A 292 11.29 -36.62 11.09
N PRO A 293 10.01 -36.93 10.79
CA PRO A 293 8.89 -36.07 11.17
C PRO A 293 8.65 -36.13 12.69
N GLN A 294 8.66 -34.96 13.34
CA GLN A 294 8.19 -34.81 14.72
C GLN A 294 6.66 -34.83 14.76
N THR A 295 6.13 -35.72 15.59
CA THR A 295 4.70 -35.85 15.91
C THR A 295 4.29 -34.72 16.86
N THR A 296 3.44 -33.80 16.40
CA THR A 296 2.84 -32.76 17.25
C THR A 296 1.45 -33.23 17.69
N THR A 297 1.30 -33.46 19.00
CA THR A 297 0.03 -33.82 19.64
C THR A 297 -0.84 -32.57 19.77
N THR A 298 -1.99 -32.54 19.08
CA THR A 298 -3.00 -31.48 19.22
C THR A 298 -3.95 -31.82 20.37
N THR A 299 -3.93 -31.04 21.44
CA THR A 299 -4.89 -31.12 22.54
C THR A 299 -6.12 -30.28 22.20
N THR A 300 -7.27 -30.93 22.00
CA THR A 300 -8.57 -30.27 21.80
C THR A 300 -9.15 -29.86 23.15
N THR A 301 -9.26 -28.55 23.40
CA THR A 301 -9.99 -28.01 24.56
C THR A 301 -11.41 -27.66 24.12
N THR A 302 -12.39 -28.40 24.60
CA THR A 302 -13.82 -28.14 24.38
C THR A 302 -14.30 -27.10 25.39
N THR A 303 -14.62 -25.90 24.94
CA THR A 303 -15.22 -24.85 25.77
C THR A 303 -16.74 -24.89 25.61
N THR A 304 -17.44 -25.27 26.67
CA THR A 304 -18.91 -25.24 26.76
C THR A 304 -19.37 -23.79 26.94
N THR A 305 -20.07 -23.23 25.95
CA THR A 305 -20.69 -21.91 26.04
C THR A 305 -22.13 -21.99 26.51
N THR A 306 -22.41 -21.32 27.63
CA THR A 306 -23.75 -21.08 28.20
C THR A 306 -24.54 -20.12 27.31
N PRO A 307 -25.82 -20.39 27.01
CA PRO A 307 -26.64 -19.48 26.19
C PRO A 307 -26.96 -18.18 26.95
N PRO A 308 -26.99 -17.02 26.26
CA PRO A 308 -27.38 -15.74 26.85
C PRO A 308 -28.90 -15.66 27.09
N PRO A 309 -29.35 -14.79 28.03
CA PRO A 309 -30.75 -14.63 28.37
C PRO A 309 -31.55 -14.01 27.21
N THR A 310 -32.74 -14.56 26.99
CA THR A 310 -33.72 -14.09 26.00
C THR A 310 -34.39 -12.80 26.48
N THR A 311 -34.16 -11.69 25.76
CA THR A 311 -34.89 -10.44 25.97
C THR A 311 -36.10 -10.40 25.03
N THR A 312 -37.30 -10.54 25.61
CA THR A 312 -38.58 -10.39 24.93
C THR A 312 -38.84 -8.91 24.64
N ILE A 313 -38.78 -8.50 23.37
CA ILE A 313 -39.23 -7.17 22.92
C ILE A 313 -40.62 -7.31 22.31
N ALA A 314 -41.57 -6.52 22.82
CA ALA A 314 -42.94 -6.43 22.34
C ALA A 314 -42.97 -5.87 20.90
N ARG A 315 -43.55 -6.64 19.98
CA ARG A 315 -43.68 -6.31 18.57
C ARG A 315 -44.98 -5.53 18.34
N THR A 316 -44.87 -4.26 17.97
CA THR A 316 -46.00 -3.47 17.46
C THR A 316 -46.32 -3.92 16.04
N THR A 317 -47.50 -4.48 15.83
CA THR A 317 -48.01 -4.90 14.51
C THR A 317 -48.58 -3.71 13.76
N THR A 318 -47.90 -3.27 12.70
CA THR A 318 -48.47 -2.39 11.68
C THR A 318 -49.03 -3.25 10.55
N THR A 319 -50.35 -3.29 10.42
CA THR A 319 -51.07 -3.99 9.35
C THR A 319 -50.74 -3.35 8.00
N THR A 320 -49.96 -4.05 7.17
CA THR A 320 -49.72 -3.67 5.77
C THR A 320 -50.66 -4.47 4.87
N VAL A 321 -51.39 -3.78 4.00
CA VAL A 321 -52.31 -4.36 3.01
C VAL A 321 -51.51 -5.20 2.00
N PRO A 322 -51.93 -6.44 1.69
CA PRO A 322 -51.22 -7.29 0.73
C PRO A 322 -51.33 -6.74 -0.70
N PRO A 323 -50.22 -6.61 -1.44
CA PRO A 323 -50.25 -6.27 -2.86
C PRO A 323 -50.81 -7.44 -3.70
N GLU A 324 -51.51 -7.04 -4.75
CA GLU A 324 -52.15 -7.88 -5.77
C GLU A 324 -51.16 -8.87 -6.42
N PRO A 325 -51.55 -10.13 -6.67
CA PRO A 325 -50.67 -11.13 -7.28
C PRO A 325 -50.22 -10.72 -8.69
N ALA A 326 -48.92 -10.53 -8.87
CA ALA A 326 -48.32 -10.30 -10.17
C ALA A 326 -48.54 -11.52 -11.09
N ALA A 327 -48.96 -11.27 -12.32
CA ALA A 327 -49.13 -12.27 -13.35
C ALA A 327 -47.82 -13.05 -13.60
N PRO A 328 -47.90 -14.37 -13.88
CA PRO A 328 -46.71 -15.17 -14.14
C PRO A 328 -45.95 -14.64 -15.37
N PRO A 329 -44.61 -14.52 -15.30
CA PRO A 329 -43.81 -14.08 -16.43
C PRO A 329 -43.92 -15.08 -17.58
N ASN A 330 -44.15 -14.56 -18.78
CA ASN A 330 -44.16 -15.33 -20.02
C ASN A 330 -42.71 -15.80 -20.30
N ILE A 331 -42.42 -17.07 -20.00
CA ILE A 331 -41.08 -17.65 -20.21
C ILE A 331 -40.91 -17.91 -21.72
N PRO A 332 -39.96 -17.25 -22.40
CA PRO A 332 -39.67 -17.58 -23.79
C PRO A 332 -39.12 -19.01 -23.91
N PRO A 333 -39.39 -19.72 -25.02
CA PRO A 333 -38.89 -21.07 -25.22
C PRO A 333 -37.35 -21.09 -25.16
N PRO A 334 -36.76 -22.19 -24.66
CA PRO A 334 -35.31 -22.32 -24.58
C PRO A 334 -34.70 -22.17 -25.98
N PRO A 335 -33.57 -21.44 -26.10
CA PRO A 335 -32.86 -21.31 -27.36
C PRO A 335 -32.42 -22.71 -27.85
N PRO A 336 -32.40 -22.95 -29.17
CA PRO A 336 -31.94 -24.22 -29.74
C PRO A 336 -30.51 -24.53 -29.26
N GLU A 337 -30.28 -25.79 -28.89
CA GLU A 337 -28.97 -26.28 -28.48
C GLU A 337 -27.94 -26.03 -29.59
N ASN A 338 -26.86 -25.32 -29.25
CA ASN A 338 -25.73 -25.16 -30.16
C ASN A 338 -25.09 -26.54 -30.43
N PRO A 339 -24.67 -26.82 -31.66
CA PRO A 339 -23.95 -28.05 -31.97
C PRO A 339 -22.67 -28.13 -31.11
N PRO A 340 -22.25 -29.35 -30.73
CA PRO A 340 -21.04 -29.54 -29.95
C PRO A 340 -19.85 -28.91 -30.67
N PRO A 341 -18.98 -28.16 -29.95
CA PRO A 341 -17.79 -27.59 -30.54
C PRO A 341 -16.91 -28.71 -31.12
N PRO A 342 -16.24 -28.47 -32.25
CA PRO A 342 -15.32 -29.45 -32.84
C PRO A 342 -14.25 -29.84 -31.83
N GLU A 343 -13.92 -31.14 -31.77
CA GLU A 343 -12.86 -31.66 -30.92
C GLU A 343 -11.55 -30.90 -31.22
N ASN A 344 -10.98 -30.30 -30.17
CA ASN A 344 -9.68 -29.66 -30.28
C ASN A 344 -8.64 -30.71 -30.70
N PRO A 345 -7.74 -30.39 -31.65
CA PRO A 345 -6.66 -31.28 -32.01
C PRO A 345 -5.82 -31.61 -30.77
N PRO A 346 -5.25 -32.83 -30.70
CA PRO A 346 -4.39 -33.23 -29.59
C PRO A 346 -3.25 -32.22 -29.42
N PRO A 347 -2.94 -31.83 -28.17
CA PRO A 347 -1.89 -30.85 -27.91
C PRO A 347 -0.56 -31.31 -28.52
N GLU A 348 0.04 -30.45 -29.34
CA GLU A 348 1.41 -30.66 -29.80
C GLU A 348 2.33 -30.78 -28.59
N ASN A 349 3.20 -31.80 -28.62
CA ASN A 349 4.20 -32.00 -27.57
C ASN A 349 5.03 -30.72 -27.42
N PRO A 350 5.16 -30.16 -26.21
CA PRO A 350 5.94 -28.96 -26.00
C PRO A 350 7.39 -29.22 -26.45
N PRO A 351 8.02 -28.23 -27.11
CA PRO A 351 9.41 -28.34 -27.49
C PRO A 351 10.25 -28.63 -26.23
N PRO A 352 11.31 -29.45 -26.36
CA PRO A 352 12.18 -29.75 -25.23
C PRO A 352 12.71 -28.44 -24.62
N PRO A 353 12.79 -28.35 -23.28
CA PRO A 353 13.22 -27.14 -22.59
C PRO A 353 14.59 -26.73 -23.12
N GLN A 354 14.72 -25.45 -23.50
CA GLN A 354 16.00 -24.90 -23.86
C GLN A 354 16.97 -25.04 -22.67
N PRO A 355 18.22 -25.46 -22.90
CA PRO A 355 19.21 -25.50 -21.84
C PRO A 355 19.33 -24.11 -21.20
N PRO A 356 19.46 -24.03 -19.87
CA PRO A 356 19.60 -22.77 -19.19
C PRO A 356 20.80 -22.00 -19.75
N PRO A 357 20.71 -20.66 -19.90
CA PRO A 357 21.85 -19.86 -20.31
C PRO A 357 23.03 -20.12 -19.35
N PRO A 358 24.27 -20.14 -19.85
CA PRO A 358 25.43 -20.29 -19.00
C PRO A 358 25.41 -19.20 -17.92
N PRO A 359 25.79 -19.52 -16.68
CA PRO A 359 25.87 -18.53 -15.62
C PRO A 359 26.79 -17.39 -16.07
N PRO A 360 26.42 -16.13 -15.79
CA PRO A 360 27.29 -15.01 -16.11
C PRO A 360 28.66 -15.22 -15.47
N PRO A 361 29.75 -14.78 -16.12
CA PRO A 361 31.08 -14.87 -15.54
C PRO A 361 31.05 -14.21 -14.14
N PRO A 362 31.75 -14.79 -13.15
CA PRO A 362 31.85 -14.16 -11.84
C PRO A 362 32.37 -12.73 -12.03
N PRO A 363 31.80 -11.74 -11.31
CA PRO A 363 32.32 -10.38 -11.34
C PRO A 363 33.82 -10.42 -11.10
N ALA A 364 34.60 -9.68 -11.89
CA ALA A 364 36.01 -9.50 -11.60
C ALA A 364 36.14 -9.08 -10.13
N ASP A 365 37.08 -9.69 -9.40
CA ASP A 365 37.40 -9.32 -8.03
C ASP A 365 37.80 -7.84 -8.01
N ILE A 366 36.81 -7.00 -7.72
CA ILE A 366 37.04 -5.62 -7.35
C ILE A 366 37.63 -5.73 -5.95
N GLU A 367 38.93 -5.43 -5.82
CA GLU A 367 39.55 -5.12 -4.52
C GLU A 367 38.76 -3.94 -3.92
N VAL A 368 37.73 -4.27 -3.15
CA VAL A 368 37.04 -3.31 -2.29
C VAL A 368 38.03 -3.01 -1.17
N PRO A 369 38.56 -1.78 -1.06
CA PRO A 369 39.43 -1.43 0.06
C PRO A 369 38.69 -1.75 1.36
N ASP A 370 39.39 -2.45 2.27
CA ASP A 370 38.89 -2.86 3.58
C ASP A 370 37.98 -1.78 4.16
N ARG A 371 36.67 -2.06 4.15
CA ARG A 371 35.66 -1.14 4.64
C ARG A 371 35.82 -1.12 6.16
N ARG A 372 36.65 -0.19 6.62
CA ARG A 372 36.81 0.16 8.02
C ARG A 372 35.41 0.32 8.60
N VAL A 373 35.01 -0.60 9.47
CA VAL A 373 33.77 -0.52 10.22
C VAL A 373 33.93 0.67 11.14
N GLU A 374 33.57 1.86 10.67
CA GLU A 374 33.26 2.96 11.56
C GLU A 374 32.02 2.53 12.34
N THR A 375 32.26 2.12 13.58
CA THR A 375 31.25 2.05 14.63
C THR A 375 30.53 3.40 14.63
N LEU A 376 29.37 3.46 13.98
CA LEU A 376 28.52 4.65 14.03
C LEU A 376 28.27 4.93 15.51
N ALA A 377 28.74 6.09 15.97
CA ALA A 377 28.47 6.56 17.31
C ALA A 377 26.95 6.49 17.54
N PRO A 378 26.49 6.10 18.76
CA PRO A 378 25.09 5.96 19.05
C PRO A 378 24.32 7.21 18.59
N THR A 379 23.30 7.00 17.75
CA THR A 379 22.42 8.07 17.27
C THR A 379 21.96 8.90 18.45
N ASN A 380 22.31 10.17 18.41
CA ASN A 380 22.27 11.08 19.54
C ASN A 380 20.82 11.46 19.88
N ASN A 381 20.19 10.71 20.79
CA ASN A 381 18.86 11.00 21.37
C ASN A 381 18.77 12.42 21.96
N VAL A 382 19.91 13.07 22.21
CA VAL A 382 20.03 14.44 22.71
C VAL A 382 19.33 15.47 21.83
N LEU A 383 19.32 15.31 20.50
CA LEU A 383 18.62 16.27 19.62
C LEU A 383 17.10 16.14 19.69
N ARG A 384 16.59 14.92 19.94
CA ARG A 384 15.15 14.67 20.13
C ARG A 384 14.72 15.20 21.50
N ASP A 385 15.52 14.96 22.53
CA ASP A 385 15.27 15.51 23.87
C ASP A 385 15.37 17.03 23.92
N GLN A 386 16.33 17.66 23.21
CA GLN A 386 16.40 19.13 23.14
C GLN A 386 15.15 19.76 22.52
N ARG A 387 14.60 19.17 21.45
CA ARG A 387 13.34 19.66 20.85
C ARG A 387 12.16 19.50 21.80
N ARG A 388 12.15 18.44 22.61
CA ARG A 388 11.10 18.19 23.61
C ARG A 388 11.16 19.17 24.77
N TRP A 389 12.35 19.39 25.35
CA TRP A 389 12.53 20.37 26.42
C TRP A 389 12.26 21.80 25.95
N GLY A 390 12.58 22.13 24.68
CA GLY A 390 12.24 23.42 24.08
C GLY A 390 10.73 23.71 24.05
N LEU A 391 9.91 22.73 23.66
CA LEU A 391 8.45 22.89 23.64
C LEU A 391 7.87 23.05 25.04
N VAL A 392 8.34 22.25 26.01
CA VAL A 392 7.90 22.34 27.42
C VAL A 392 8.22 23.72 28.00
N ALA A 393 9.40 24.28 27.71
CA ALA A 393 9.78 25.62 28.16
C ALA A 393 8.83 26.70 27.60
N ILE A 394 8.47 26.62 26.31
CA ILE A 394 7.53 27.56 25.68
C ILE A 394 6.14 27.49 26.36
N ILE A 395 5.62 26.28 26.60
CA ILE A 395 4.31 26.11 27.27
C ILE A 395 4.33 26.69 28.69
N LEU A 396 5.40 26.44 29.45
CA LEU A 396 5.55 27.00 30.80
C LEU A 396 5.61 28.53 30.80
N ILE A 397 6.30 29.14 29.84
CA ILE A 397 6.36 30.61 29.69
C ILE A 397 4.97 31.19 29.39
N LEU A 398 4.22 30.56 28.47
CA LEU A 398 2.87 31.01 28.13
C LEU A 398 1.89 30.87 29.32
N ALA A 399 1.96 29.75 30.04
CA ALA A 399 1.14 29.52 31.23
C ALA A 399 1.46 30.52 32.36
N ALA A 400 2.75 30.77 32.62
CA ALA A 400 3.18 31.77 33.60
C ALA A 400 2.71 33.19 33.21
N GLY A 401 2.79 33.55 31.93
CA GLY A 401 2.29 34.82 31.42
C GLY A 401 0.77 34.99 31.62
N ALA A 402 -0.01 33.94 31.39
CA ALA A 402 -1.46 33.95 31.61
C ALA A 402 -1.82 34.12 33.09
N LEU A 403 -1.14 33.40 33.99
CA LEU A 403 -1.35 33.50 35.43
C LEU A 403 -0.97 34.89 35.97
N ALA A 404 0.15 35.46 35.51
CA ALA A 404 0.57 36.81 35.89
C ALA A 404 -0.48 37.88 35.49
N ARG A 405 -1.06 37.76 34.29
CA ARG A 405 -2.10 38.67 33.81
C ARG A 405 -3.39 38.56 34.63
N GLN A 406 -3.79 37.34 35.00
CA GLN A 406 -4.96 37.09 35.84
C GLN A 406 -4.78 37.60 37.29
N ALA A 407 -3.56 37.50 37.83
CA ALA A 407 -3.24 38.07 39.14
C ALA A 407 -3.28 39.61 39.13
N ALA A 408 -2.80 40.23 38.05
CA ALA A 408 -2.83 41.69 37.88
C ALA A 408 -4.26 42.24 37.72
N SER A 409 -5.15 41.51 37.04
CA SER A 409 -6.55 41.95 36.85
C SER A 409 -7.39 41.87 38.12
N ARG A 410 -7.00 41.07 39.12
CA ARG A 410 -7.69 40.99 40.43
C ARG A 410 -7.32 42.10 41.41
N ARG A 411 -6.28 42.89 41.11
CA ARG A 411 -5.81 44.00 41.97
C ARG A 411 -6.30 45.37 41.51
N ARG A 412 -7.00 45.44 40.37
CA ARG A 412 -7.76 46.62 39.94
C ARG A 412 -9.22 46.34 40.23
#